data_AF-A0A7X6BE90-F1
#
_entry.id   AF-A0A7X6BE90-F1
#
_cell.length_a   1.000
_cell.length_b   1.000
_cell.length_c   1.000
_cell.angle_alpha   90.00
_cell.angle_beta   90.00
_cell.angle_gamma   90.00
#
_symmetry.space_group_name_H-M   'P 1'
#
loop_
_entity.id
_entity.type
_entity.pdbx_description
1 polymer ?
#
loop_
_entity_poly.entity_id
_entity_poly.type
_entity_poly.pdbx_seq_one_letter_code
_entity_poly.pdbx_strand_id
1 'polypeptide(L)'
;MNSLRRAFLAGLIALPVASCSAESRSAGPDLPQTAPNGAQDSRAAAYERNLYQVAQGGRYFTWYGCGSCHGRSAKGPLNLGDRVWVHGGALDQVYGFIAERHPGATAGYAARIPAEQLWQITAYVRNLPRLTPEKRRRQDLDQVGEPQGSNWTGPVR
;
A
#
# COMPACT_ATOMS: atom_id res chain seq x y z
N MET A 1 -22.66 -5.16 -76.05
CA MET A 1 -23.63 -4.28 -75.38
C MET A 1 -24.25 -5.04 -74.22
N ASN A 2 -24.37 -4.36 -73.06
CA ASN A 2 -25.12 -4.73 -71.85
C ASN A 2 -24.63 -5.91 -71.02
N SER A 3 -24.63 -5.86 -69.68
CA SER A 3 -24.81 -4.77 -68.73
C SER A 3 -24.43 -5.34 -67.37
N LEU A 4 -23.66 -4.56 -66.60
CA LEU A 4 -23.30 -4.84 -65.22
C LEU A 4 -24.55 -5.00 -64.34
N ARG A 5 -24.58 -6.05 -63.51
CA ARG A 5 -25.38 -6.05 -62.28
C ARG A 5 -24.44 -6.07 -61.09
N ARG A 6 -24.22 -4.88 -60.52
CA ARG A 6 -23.58 -4.71 -59.21
C ARG A 6 -24.58 -5.16 -58.14
N ALA A 7 -24.36 -6.32 -57.55
CA ALA A 7 -25.02 -6.69 -56.31
C ALA A 7 -24.30 -5.99 -55.14
N PHE A 8 -24.88 -4.92 -54.63
CA PHE A 8 -24.49 -4.37 -53.33
C PHE A 8 -25.01 -5.33 -52.24
N LEU A 9 -24.18 -6.27 -51.81
CA LEU A 9 -24.37 -6.93 -50.52
C LEU A 9 -23.91 -5.95 -49.43
N ALA A 10 -24.88 -5.28 -48.80
CA ALA A 10 -24.70 -4.69 -47.49
C ALA A 10 -24.55 -5.82 -46.46
N GLY A 11 -23.34 -6.36 -46.35
CA GLY A 11 -22.98 -7.29 -45.29
C GLY A 11 -22.71 -6.53 -44.00
N LEU A 12 -23.69 -6.51 -43.10
CA LEU A 12 -23.50 -6.21 -41.68
C LEU A 12 -22.41 -7.16 -41.14
N ILE A 13 -21.17 -6.66 -41.01
CA ILE A 13 -20.14 -7.35 -40.22
C ILE A 13 -20.52 -7.11 -38.77
N ALA A 14 -21.24 -8.07 -38.19
CA ALA A 14 -21.44 -8.20 -36.77
C ALA A 14 -20.06 -8.32 -36.11
N LEU A 15 -19.63 -7.28 -35.41
CA LEU A 15 -18.47 -7.35 -34.52
C LEU A 15 -18.80 -8.35 -33.41
N PRO A 16 -18.06 -9.46 -33.25
CA PRO A 16 -18.27 -10.35 -32.12
C PRO A 16 -17.88 -9.61 -30.85
N VAL A 17 -18.87 -9.27 -30.02
CA VAL A 17 -18.67 -8.78 -28.65
C VAL A 17 -18.24 -9.97 -27.79
N ALA A 18 -17.02 -10.45 -28.01
CA ALA A 18 -16.39 -11.49 -27.20
C ALA A 18 -14.97 -11.05 -26.87
N SER A 19 -14.86 -9.96 -26.12
CA SER A 19 -13.62 -9.58 -25.43
C SER A 19 -13.92 -9.30 -23.96
N CYS A 20 -14.41 -10.33 -23.28
CA CYS A 20 -14.15 -10.49 -21.86
C CYS A 20 -13.46 -11.84 -21.71
N SER A 21 -12.20 -11.90 -22.12
CA SER A 21 -11.31 -12.92 -21.58
C SER A 21 -11.33 -12.70 -20.07
N ALA A 22 -11.89 -13.65 -19.30
CA ALA A 22 -11.64 -13.70 -17.88
C ALA A 22 -10.13 -13.83 -17.73
N GLU A 23 -9.47 -12.72 -17.43
CA GLU A 23 -8.04 -12.73 -17.17
C GLU A 23 -7.88 -13.56 -15.90
N SER A 24 -7.47 -14.83 -16.06
CA SER A 24 -7.08 -15.65 -14.92
C SER A 24 -5.79 -15.06 -14.39
N ARG A 25 -5.90 -14.00 -13.60
CA ARG A 25 -4.83 -13.58 -12.72
C ARG A 25 -4.69 -14.73 -11.73
N SER A 26 -3.69 -15.57 -11.91
CA SER A 26 -3.24 -16.41 -10.82
C SER A 26 -2.94 -15.45 -9.68
N ALA A 27 -3.79 -15.43 -8.66
CA ALA A 27 -3.45 -14.77 -7.43
C ALA A 27 -2.09 -15.36 -7.03
N GLY A 28 -1.07 -14.50 -6.91
CA GLY A 28 0.18 -14.91 -6.30
C GLY A 28 -0.08 -15.47 -4.89
N PRO A 29 0.94 -15.95 -4.18
CA PRO A 29 0.76 -16.29 -2.78
C PRO A 29 0.06 -15.13 -2.05
N ASP A 30 -1.03 -15.45 -1.35
CA ASP A 30 -1.80 -14.44 -0.62
C ASP A 30 -0.86 -13.65 0.29
N LEU A 31 -1.06 -12.34 0.32
CA LEU A 31 -0.25 -11.46 1.15
C LEU A 31 -0.42 -11.85 2.62
N PRO A 32 0.65 -11.85 3.44
CA PRO A 32 0.59 -12.22 4.85
C PRO A 32 -0.51 -11.50 5.64
N GLN A 33 -1.48 -12.27 6.16
CA GLN A 33 -2.60 -11.76 6.96
C GLN A 33 -2.40 -11.95 8.48
N THR A 34 -1.21 -12.39 8.91
CA THR A 34 -0.87 -12.58 10.32
C THR A 34 0.37 -11.75 10.66
N ALA A 35 0.62 -11.52 11.95
CA ALA A 35 1.87 -10.88 12.40
C ALA A 35 3.13 -11.62 11.89
N PRO A 36 4.27 -10.91 11.78
CA PRO A 36 5.56 -11.53 11.47
C PRO A 36 5.92 -12.63 12.48
N ASN A 37 6.56 -13.69 12.02
CA ASN A 37 7.02 -14.80 12.86
C ASN A 37 8.46 -14.60 13.38
N GLY A 38 8.96 -13.37 13.35
CA GLY A 38 10.29 -12.98 13.81
C GLY A 38 10.97 -11.96 12.89
N ALA A 39 12.17 -11.55 13.27
CA ALA A 39 12.96 -10.53 12.57
C ALA A 39 13.31 -10.88 11.12
N GLN A 40 13.40 -12.17 10.77
CA GLN A 40 13.82 -12.68 9.45
C GLN A 40 12.68 -13.37 8.69
N ASP A 41 11.42 -13.04 8.98
CA ASP A 41 10.27 -13.58 8.26
C ASP A 41 10.43 -13.40 6.75
N SER A 42 10.52 -14.51 6.01
CA SER A 42 10.76 -14.49 4.57
C SER A 42 9.62 -13.80 3.80
N ARG A 43 8.43 -13.75 4.39
CA ARG A 43 7.24 -13.11 3.81
C ARG A 43 7.37 -11.59 3.73
N ALA A 44 8.28 -10.98 4.49
CA ALA A 44 8.55 -9.54 4.45
C ALA A 44 8.90 -9.04 3.04
N ALA A 45 9.54 -9.90 2.24
CA ALA A 45 9.86 -9.63 0.85
C ALA A 45 8.65 -9.20 0.01
N ALA A 46 7.45 -9.74 0.30
CA ALA A 46 6.24 -9.41 -0.42
C ALA A 46 5.83 -7.93 -0.27
N TYR A 47 6.22 -7.30 0.84
CA TYR A 47 5.95 -5.89 1.12
C TYR A 47 7.18 -5.00 0.91
N GLU A 48 8.33 -5.33 1.51
CA GLU A 48 9.50 -4.45 1.53
C GLU A 48 10.15 -4.26 0.16
N ARG A 49 10.07 -5.28 -0.72
CA ARG A 49 10.63 -5.24 -2.07
C ARG A 49 9.59 -4.91 -3.15
N ASN A 50 8.35 -4.64 -2.74
CA ASN A 50 7.27 -4.30 -3.65
C ASN A 50 6.92 -2.82 -3.49
N LEU A 51 7.31 -1.99 -4.46
CA LEU A 51 7.09 -0.54 -4.40
C LEU A 51 5.62 -0.16 -4.28
N TYR A 52 4.70 -0.94 -4.85
CA TYR A 52 3.28 -0.73 -4.67
C TYR A 52 2.87 -0.89 -3.20
N GLN A 53 3.35 -1.95 -2.53
CA GLN A 53 3.05 -2.20 -1.11
C GLN A 53 3.64 -1.13 -0.19
N VAL A 54 4.87 -0.69 -0.48
CA VAL A 54 5.51 0.42 0.24
C VAL A 54 4.71 1.72 0.04
N ALA A 55 4.24 2.01 -1.17
CA ALA A 55 3.41 3.19 -1.44
C ALA A 55 2.06 3.12 -0.71
N GLN A 56 1.38 1.97 -0.71
CA GLN A 56 0.18 1.76 0.10
C GLN A 56 0.44 2.02 1.58
N GLY A 57 1.58 1.55 2.11
CA GLY A 57 2.01 1.83 3.49
C GLY A 57 2.12 3.32 3.80
N GLY A 58 2.63 4.13 2.87
CA GLY A 58 2.67 5.59 3.01
C GLY A 58 1.29 6.25 3.02
N ARG A 59 0.33 5.72 2.26
CA ARG A 59 -1.07 6.17 2.31
C ARG A 59 -1.70 5.82 3.66
N TYR A 60 -1.57 4.57 4.10
CA TYR A 60 -2.10 4.11 5.39
C TYR A 60 -1.48 4.83 6.58
N PHE A 61 -0.19 5.12 6.54
CA PHE A 61 0.49 5.96 7.54
C PHE A 61 -0.23 7.30 7.74
N THR A 62 -0.70 7.89 6.65
CA THR A 62 -1.44 9.15 6.64
C THR A 62 -2.87 8.95 7.16
N TRP A 63 -3.56 7.95 6.64
CA TRP A 63 -4.95 7.62 6.99
C TRP A 63 -5.11 7.32 8.47
N TYR A 64 -4.19 6.55 9.04
CA TYR A 64 -4.21 6.18 10.44
C TYR A 64 -3.62 7.24 11.37
N GLY A 65 -3.27 8.41 10.84
CA GLY A 65 -2.89 9.57 11.64
C GLY A 65 -1.47 9.50 12.20
N CYS A 66 -0.60 8.62 11.73
CA CYS A 66 0.79 8.55 12.18
C CYS A 66 1.52 9.88 11.92
N GLY A 67 1.13 10.59 10.85
CA GLY A 67 1.68 11.89 10.48
C GLY A 67 1.41 13.02 11.47
N SER A 68 0.46 12.89 12.43
CA SER A 68 0.22 13.93 13.43
C SER A 68 1.42 14.11 14.37
N CYS A 69 2.12 13.02 14.70
CA CYS A 69 3.31 13.02 15.56
C CYS A 69 4.61 12.99 14.76
N HIS A 70 4.64 12.21 13.69
CA HIS A 70 5.85 11.99 12.89
C HIS A 70 5.97 12.93 11.69
N GLY A 71 5.00 13.83 11.47
CA GLY A 71 4.87 14.62 10.25
C GLY A 71 4.39 13.77 9.07
N ARG A 72 3.70 14.39 8.09
CA ARG A 72 3.15 13.68 6.92
C ARG A 72 4.22 12.84 6.20
N SER A 73 5.37 13.45 5.96
CA SER A 73 6.56 12.83 5.34
C SER A 73 7.43 12.00 6.29
N ALA A 74 6.96 11.70 7.51
CA ALA A 74 7.74 11.03 8.57
C ALA A 74 9.05 11.75 8.98
N LYS A 75 9.14 13.07 8.75
CA LYS A 75 10.27 13.97 9.06
C LYS A 75 9.98 14.97 10.18
N GLY A 76 8.95 14.73 10.99
CA GLY A 76 8.59 15.56 12.14
C GLY A 76 9.59 15.45 13.29
N PRO A 77 9.26 15.99 14.47
CA PRO A 77 10.13 15.92 15.65
C PRO A 77 10.52 14.48 16.03
N LEU A 78 9.63 13.51 15.78
CA LEU A 78 9.90 12.09 15.86
C LEU A 78 10.22 11.54 14.46
N ASN A 79 11.41 11.85 13.94
CA ASN A 79 11.79 11.49 12.58
C ASN A 79 11.99 9.96 12.46
N LEU A 80 11.33 9.33 11.48
CA LEU A 80 11.48 7.88 11.22
C LEU A 80 12.40 7.59 10.03
N GLY A 81 12.88 8.63 9.35
CA GLY A 81 13.72 8.55 8.17
C GLY A 81 15.21 8.85 8.40
N ASP A 82 15.64 9.03 9.65
CA ASP A 82 17.00 9.44 10.04
C ASP A 82 17.96 8.28 10.41
N ARG A 83 17.46 7.03 10.36
CA ARG A 83 18.19 5.78 10.70
C ARG A 83 18.43 5.56 12.20
N VAL A 84 17.89 6.39 13.08
CA VAL A 84 18.06 6.25 14.53
C VAL A 84 16.86 5.51 15.12
N TRP A 85 17.01 4.20 15.35
CA TRP A 85 15.95 3.34 15.90
C TRP A 85 16.14 3.10 17.39
N VAL A 86 15.45 3.87 18.22
CA VAL A 86 15.54 3.78 19.70
C VAL A 86 14.87 2.53 20.29
N HIS A 87 13.96 1.90 19.56
CA HIS A 87 13.22 0.70 19.98
C HIS A 87 13.53 -0.55 19.13
N GLY A 88 14.66 -0.53 18.43
CA GLY A 88 15.03 -1.57 17.47
C GLY A 88 14.38 -1.38 16.10
N GLY A 89 15.06 -1.88 15.07
CA GLY A 89 14.67 -1.70 13.67
C GLY A 89 14.32 -3.00 12.94
N ALA A 90 14.28 -4.14 13.64
CA ALA A 90 13.92 -5.43 13.07
C ALA A 90 12.43 -5.48 12.69
N LEU A 91 12.04 -6.44 11.84
CA LEU A 91 10.72 -6.44 11.21
C LEU A 91 9.60 -6.60 12.24
N ASP A 92 9.74 -7.63 13.08
CA ASP A 92 8.87 -7.94 14.21
C ASP A 92 8.84 -6.81 15.24
N GLN A 93 9.97 -6.17 15.51
CA GLN A 93 10.07 -5.02 16.41
C GLN A 93 9.27 -3.82 15.89
N VAL A 94 9.48 -3.43 14.64
CA VAL A 94 8.77 -2.29 14.04
C VAL A 94 7.28 -2.59 13.91
N TYR A 95 6.92 -3.80 13.44
CA TYR A 95 5.53 -4.22 13.33
C TYR A 95 4.84 -4.22 14.70
N GLY A 96 5.45 -4.86 15.71
CA GLY A 96 4.91 -4.95 17.06
C GLY A 96 4.72 -3.57 17.69
N PHE A 97 5.71 -2.69 17.55
CA PHE A 97 5.62 -1.33 18.07
C PHE A 97 4.48 -0.54 17.44
N ILE A 98 4.28 -0.65 16.12
CA ILE A 98 3.12 -0.02 15.44
C ILE A 98 1.82 -0.67 15.93
N ALA A 99 1.75 -1.99 15.95
CA ALA A 99 0.56 -2.76 16.32
C ALA A 99 0.07 -2.46 17.75
N GLU A 100 0.98 -2.28 18.70
CA GLU A 100 0.65 -2.06 20.11
C GLU A 100 0.36 -0.60 20.45
N ARG A 101 0.86 0.36 19.66
CA ARG A 101 0.84 1.78 20.04
C ARG A 101 -0.26 2.56 19.33
N HIS A 102 -1.27 2.99 20.10
CA HIS A 102 -2.16 4.08 19.71
C HIS A 102 -2.19 5.13 20.82
N PRO A 103 -1.47 6.25 20.70
CA PRO A 103 -1.55 7.32 21.69
C PRO A 103 -2.99 7.83 21.82
N GLY A 104 -3.50 7.92 23.05
CA GLY A 104 -4.85 8.43 23.32
C GLY A 104 -6.01 7.44 23.11
N ALA A 105 -5.74 6.16 22.82
CA ALA A 105 -6.77 5.12 22.77
C ALA A 105 -6.52 4.00 23.78
N THR A 106 -7.57 3.25 24.12
CA THR A 106 -7.54 2.13 25.07
C THR A 106 -6.96 0.84 24.49
N ALA A 107 -6.93 0.71 23.16
CA ALA A 107 -6.35 -0.42 22.44
C ALA A 107 -5.35 0.06 21.39
N GLY A 108 -4.33 -0.77 21.11
CA GLY A 108 -3.30 -0.52 20.09
C GLY A 108 -3.87 -0.53 18.66
N TYR A 109 -3.03 -0.17 17.70
CA TYR A 109 -3.41 -0.16 16.28
C TYR A 109 -3.85 -1.53 15.75
N ALA A 110 -3.38 -2.65 16.30
CA ALA A 110 -3.84 -4.00 15.91
C ALA A 110 -5.35 -4.22 16.07
N ALA A 111 -6.02 -3.44 16.94
CA ALA A 111 -7.46 -3.51 17.10
C ALA A 111 -8.24 -2.82 15.95
N ARG A 112 -7.59 -1.95 15.18
CA ARG A 112 -8.23 -1.09 14.16
C ARG A 112 -7.60 -1.14 12.77
N ILE A 113 -6.38 -1.67 12.63
CA ILE A 113 -5.66 -1.78 11.36
C ILE A 113 -5.57 -3.27 10.99
N PRO A 114 -6.06 -3.69 9.81
CA PRO A 114 -5.87 -5.04 9.32
C PRO A 114 -4.39 -5.42 9.25
N ALA A 115 -4.07 -6.69 9.46
CA ALA A 115 -2.68 -7.17 9.51
C ALA A 115 -1.90 -6.81 8.25
N GLU A 116 -2.50 -6.94 7.07
CA GLU A 116 -1.89 -6.54 5.79
C GLU A 116 -1.51 -5.05 5.75
N GLN A 117 -2.37 -4.18 6.28
CA GLN A 117 -2.09 -2.75 6.32
C GLN A 117 -1.00 -2.42 7.33
N LEU A 118 -0.93 -3.14 8.45
CA LEU A 118 0.22 -3.06 9.37
C LEU A 118 1.52 -3.50 8.69
N TRP A 119 1.49 -4.56 7.87
CA TRP A 119 2.65 -4.96 7.07
C TRP A 119 3.08 -3.87 6.08
N GLN A 120 2.13 -3.26 5.38
CA GLN A 120 2.41 -2.16 4.44
C GLN A 120 3.00 -0.95 5.15
N ILE A 121 2.42 -0.51 6.28
CA ILE A 121 2.97 0.59 7.09
C ILE A 121 4.38 0.24 7.58
N THR A 122 4.58 -0.99 8.09
CA THR A 122 5.89 -1.47 8.55
C THR A 122 6.93 -1.40 7.42
N ALA A 123 6.57 -1.88 6.23
CA ALA A 123 7.43 -1.84 5.06
C ALA A 123 7.73 -0.40 4.59
N TYR A 124 6.75 0.50 4.67
CA TYR A 124 6.95 1.94 4.40
C TYR A 124 7.97 2.54 5.36
N VAL A 125 7.77 2.40 6.67
CA VAL A 125 8.63 3.01 7.68
C VAL A 125 10.07 2.46 7.57
N ARG A 126 10.24 1.13 7.41
CA ARG A 126 11.56 0.52 7.25
C ARG A 126 12.27 0.89 5.95
N ASN A 127 11.53 1.32 4.91
CA ASN A 127 12.11 1.81 3.66
C ASN A 127 12.53 3.29 3.75
N LEU A 128 11.88 4.13 4.55
CA LEU A 128 12.16 5.56 4.65
C LEU A 128 13.65 5.92 4.67
N PRO A 129 14.50 5.27 5.48
CA PRO A 129 15.91 5.66 5.59
C PRO A 129 16.77 5.21 4.40
N ARG A 130 16.22 4.39 3.50
CA ARG A 130 16.89 3.81 2.32
C ARG A 130 16.51 4.52 1.01
N LEU A 131 15.49 5.38 1.03
CA LEU A 131 15.03 6.08 -0.16
C LEU A 131 15.98 7.20 -0.57
N THR A 132 16.17 7.33 -1.88
CA THR A 132 16.81 8.52 -2.45
C THR A 132 15.91 9.75 -2.25
N PRO A 133 16.46 10.98 -2.29
CA PRO A 133 15.66 12.20 -2.19
C PRO A 133 14.51 12.25 -3.21
N GLU A 134 14.75 11.81 -4.44
CA GLU A 134 13.73 11.76 -5.49
C GLU A 134 12.60 10.78 -5.17
N LYS A 135 12.92 9.54 -4.77
CA LYS A 135 11.89 8.55 -4.37
C LYS A 135 11.09 9.03 -3.18
N ARG A 136 11.74 9.68 -2.21
CA ARG A 136 11.08 10.27 -1.04
C ARG A 136 10.13 11.40 -1.45
N ARG A 137 10.52 12.28 -2.37
CA ARG A 137 9.65 13.32 -2.93
C ARG A 137 8.41 12.72 -3.58
N ARG A 138 8.56 11.65 -4.37
CA ARG A 138 7.42 10.98 -5.03
C ARG A 138 6.42 10.43 -4.00
N GLN A 139 6.89 9.75 -2.96
CA GLN A 139 6.03 9.31 -1.87
C GLN A 139 5.36 10.48 -1.12
N ASP A 140 6.11 11.55 -0.86
CA ASP A 140 5.57 12.75 -0.21
C ASP A 140 4.41 13.36 -1.04
N LEU A 141 4.51 13.28 -2.38
CA LEU A 141 3.47 13.71 -3.31
C LEU A 141 2.29 12.72 -3.36
N ASP A 142 2.54 11.42 -3.32
CA ASP A 142 1.49 10.39 -3.30
C ASP A 142 0.60 10.51 -2.04
N GLN A 143 1.12 11.10 -0.96
CA GLN A 143 0.37 11.38 0.27
C GLN A 143 -0.44 12.68 0.21
N VAL A 144 -0.22 13.54 -0.79
CA VAL A 144 -0.97 14.79 -0.92
C VAL A 144 -2.41 14.46 -1.30
N GLY A 145 -3.36 14.92 -0.47
CA GLY A 145 -4.79 14.68 -0.67
C GLY A 145 -5.30 13.39 -0.03
N GLU A 146 -4.42 12.56 0.54
CA GLU A 146 -4.85 11.40 1.31
C GLU A 146 -5.51 11.84 2.64
N PRO A 147 -6.59 11.18 3.07
CA PRO A 147 -7.21 11.39 4.38
C PRO A 147 -6.18 11.39 5.52
N GLN A 148 -6.39 12.29 6.48
CA GLN A 148 -5.53 12.43 7.66
C GLN A 148 -6.31 11.98 8.89
N GLY A 149 -5.89 10.88 9.54
CA GLY A 149 -6.37 10.48 10.87
C GLY A 149 -7.88 10.64 11.09
N SER A 150 -8.29 11.75 11.70
CA SER A 150 -9.69 12.10 11.99
C SER A 150 -10.62 12.11 10.77
N ASN A 151 -10.11 12.35 9.57
CA ASN A 151 -10.88 12.36 8.32
C ASN A 151 -10.97 10.96 7.69
N TRP A 152 -10.35 9.97 8.31
CA TRP A 152 -10.39 8.57 7.93
C TRP A 152 -11.12 7.77 8.99
N THR A 153 -12.29 7.25 8.64
CA THR A 153 -13.12 6.46 9.58
C THR A 153 -12.87 4.97 9.49
N GLY A 154 -11.86 4.51 8.75
CA GLY A 154 -11.32 3.15 8.84
C GLY A 154 -11.28 2.36 7.53
N PRO A 155 -10.63 1.19 7.57
CA PRO A 155 -11.39 -0.05 7.59
C PRO A 155 -11.66 -0.42 9.04
N VAL A 156 -12.91 -0.31 9.41
CA VAL A 156 -13.47 -0.89 10.63
C VAL A 156 -14.17 -2.18 10.21
N ARG A 157 -14.06 -3.22 11.02
CA ARG A 157 -14.84 -4.46 10.81
C ARG A 157 -16.33 -4.18 10.94
#